data_AF-A0A6P2B7J0-F1
#
_entry.id   AF-A0A6P2B7J0-F1
#
_cell.length_a   1.000
_cell.length_b   1.000
_cell.length_c   1.000
_cell.angle_alpha   90.00
_cell.angle_beta   90.00
_cell.angle_gamma   90.00
#
_symmetry.space_group_name_H-M   'P 1'
#
loop_
_entity.id
_entity.type
_entity.pdbx_description
1 polymer ?
#
loop_
_entity_poly.entity_id
_entity_poly.type
_entity_poly.pdbx_seq_one_letter_code
_entity_poly.pdbx_strand_id
1 'polypeptide(L)'
;MRHGAWQPQRQVVALGALGFVLAIVFGGLYLSQVVGEATTNRRLETLLNQRDDLERENELLRVEIARLKSVPNLVTRAEALGFEPVEASRIEYLAVPGFVPPRIDTVAPITSVSAANDALYDETFTDWVTRQWEALTGWIQQAVGG
;
A
#
# COMPACT_ATOMS: atom_id res chain seq x y z
N MET A 1 -33.01 -59.00 27.23
CA MET A 1 -31.59 -59.42 27.32
C MET A 1 -31.18 -59.88 25.93
N ARG A 2 -30.18 -59.40 25.18
CA ARG A 2 -29.00 -58.52 25.39
C ARG A 2 -28.71 -57.79 24.06
N HIS A 3 -28.14 -56.59 24.16
CA HIS A 3 -27.83 -55.66 23.07
C HIS A 3 -26.70 -56.14 22.15
N GLY A 4 -26.84 -55.90 20.84
CA GLY A 4 -25.81 -56.13 19.83
C GLY A 4 -24.69 -55.09 19.93
N ALA A 5 -23.48 -55.55 20.21
CA ALA A 5 -22.30 -54.72 20.30
C ALA A 5 -21.85 -54.30 18.89
N TRP A 6 -22.06 -53.03 18.56
CA TRP A 6 -21.50 -52.39 17.37
C TRP A 6 -19.97 -52.37 17.44
N GLN A 7 -19.33 -52.66 16.30
CA GLN A 7 -17.89 -52.90 16.17
C GLN A 7 -17.10 -51.56 16.27
N PRO A 8 -16.38 -51.29 17.37
CA PRO A 8 -15.65 -50.02 17.55
C PRO A 8 -14.41 -49.89 16.65
N GLN A 9 -14.03 -50.95 15.94
CA GLN A 9 -12.77 -51.04 15.21
C GLN A 9 -12.77 -50.29 13.87
N ARG A 10 -13.93 -50.22 13.18
CA ARG A 10 -14.04 -49.50 11.90
C ARG A 10 -14.14 -47.99 12.09
N GLN A 11 -14.69 -47.54 13.22
CA GLN A 11 -14.86 -46.12 13.55
C GLN A 11 -13.51 -45.44 13.83
N VAL A 12 -12.60 -46.10 14.56
CA VAL A 12 -11.25 -45.54 14.83
C VAL A 12 -10.44 -45.37 13.55
N VAL A 13 -10.56 -46.31 12.61
CA VAL A 13 -9.87 -46.22 11.31
C VAL A 13 -10.42 -45.06 10.47
N ALA A 14 -11.75 -44.87 10.47
CA ALA A 14 -12.37 -43.75 9.77
C ALA A 14 -11.98 -42.38 10.37
N LEU A 15 -11.94 -42.26 11.70
CA LEU A 15 -11.49 -41.04 12.37
C LEU A 15 -10.02 -40.74 12.10
N GLY A 16 -9.16 -41.76 12.14
CA GLY A 16 -7.73 -41.60 11.83
C GLY A 16 -7.51 -41.14 10.39
N ALA A 17 -8.25 -41.71 9.45
CA ALA A 17 -8.18 -41.32 8.04
C ALA A 17 -8.62 -39.86 7.82
N LEU A 18 -9.69 -39.42 8.48
CA LEU A 18 -10.15 -38.03 8.35
C LEU A 18 -9.16 -37.03 8.96
N GLY A 19 -8.64 -37.31 10.16
CA GLY A 19 -7.63 -36.46 10.79
C GLY A 19 -6.37 -36.32 9.93
N PHE A 20 -6.00 -37.40 9.24
CA PHE A 20 -4.89 -37.40 8.29
C PHE A 20 -5.18 -36.56 7.04
N VAL A 21 -6.38 -36.67 6.46
CA VAL A 21 -6.81 -35.83 5.32
C VAL A 21 -6.81 -34.36 5.70
N LEU A 22 -7.32 -34.02 6.89
CA LEU A 22 -7.31 -32.65 7.39
C LEU A 22 -5.88 -32.15 7.62
N ALA A 23 -4.99 -32.95 8.21
CA ALA A 23 -3.58 -32.58 8.36
C ALA A 23 -2.90 -32.32 7.02
N ILE A 24 -3.24 -33.07 5.97
CA ILE A 24 -2.76 -32.82 4.60
C ILE A 24 -3.33 -31.52 4.04
N VAL A 25 -4.62 -31.23 4.25
CA VAL A 25 -5.25 -29.99 3.78
C VAL A 25 -4.66 -28.77 4.49
N PHE A 26 -4.55 -28.82 5.82
CA PHE A 26 -3.94 -27.73 6.60
C PHE A 26 -2.44 -27.60 6.33
N GLY A 27 -1.71 -28.71 6.21
CA GLY A 27 -0.29 -28.70 5.86
C GLY A 27 -0.06 -28.15 4.45
N GLY A 28 -0.91 -28.53 3.49
CA GLY A 28 -0.90 -28.01 2.12
C GLY A 28 -1.27 -26.53 2.05
N LEU A 29 -2.26 -26.08 2.83
CA LEU A 29 -2.64 -24.67 2.90
C LEU A 29 -1.56 -23.82 3.60
N TYR A 30 -0.96 -24.34 4.67
CA TYR A 30 0.17 -23.71 5.36
C TYR A 30 1.39 -23.58 4.44
N LEU A 31 1.71 -24.63 3.65
CA LEU A 31 2.72 -24.54 2.60
C LEU A 31 2.32 -23.57 1.47
N SER A 32 1.04 -23.53 1.09
CA SER A 32 0.54 -22.65 0.03
C SER A 32 0.59 -21.18 0.42
N GLN A 33 0.49 -20.85 1.72
CA GLN A 33 0.74 -19.49 2.21
C GLN A 33 2.22 -19.10 2.05
N VAL A 34 3.16 -20.06 2.07
CA VAL A 34 4.60 -19.81 1.92
C VAL A 34 5.03 -19.69 0.45
N VAL A 35 4.22 -20.13 -0.53
CA VAL A 35 4.62 -20.17 -1.96
C VAL A 35 4.10 -18.97 -2.77
N GLY A 36 3.45 -17.99 -2.14
CA GLY A 36 2.88 -16.82 -2.82
C GLY A 36 3.81 -15.63 -3.10
N GLU A 37 5.11 -15.69 -2.78
CA GLU A 37 5.93 -14.46 -2.67
C GLU A 37 7.04 -14.30 -3.72
N ALA A 38 7.52 -15.36 -4.38
CA ALA A 38 8.70 -15.24 -5.25
C ALA A 38 8.45 -14.40 -6.54
N THR A 39 7.30 -14.58 -7.20
CA THR A 39 6.96 -13.82 -8.42
C THR A 39 6.47 -12.40 -8.11
N THR A 40 5.81 -12.22 -6.98
CA THR A 40 5.31 -10.92 -6.51
C THR A 40 6.46 -10.04 -6.07
N ASN A 41 7.43 -10.59 -5.33
CA ASN A 41 8.62 -9.85 -4.90
C ASN A 41 9.47 -9.40 -6.10
N ARG A 42 9.66 -10.23 -7.13
CA ARG A 42 10.43 -9.82 -8.31
C ARG A 42 9.79 -8.66 -9.05
N ARG A 43 8.45 -8.65 -9.13
CA ARG A 43 7.70 -7.56 -9.74
C ARG A 43 7.74 -6.31 -8.88
N LEU A 44 7.68 -6.46 -7.56
CA LEU A 44 7.81 -5.36 -6.60
C LEU A 44 9.21 -4.74 -6.66
N GLU A 45 10.27 -5.54 -6.66
CA GLU A 45 11.65 -5.08 -6.86
C GLU A 45 11.80 -4.31 -8.17
N THR A 46 11.19 -4.82 -9.26
CA THR A 46 11.23 -4.14 -10.56
C THR A 46 10.55 -2.78 -10.49
N LEU A 47 9.39 -2.69 -9.85
CA LEU A 47 8.65 -1.42 -9.68
C LEU A 47 9.40 -0.44 -8.78
N LEU A 48 10.03 -0.92 -7.70
CA LEU A 48 10.86 -0.09 -6.81
C LEU A 48 12.06 0.47 -7.56
N ASN A 49 12.76 -0.36 -8.33
CA ASN A 49 13.89 0.10 -9.15
C ASN A 49 13.44 1.13 -10.19
N GLN A 50 12.31 0.90 -10.87
CA GLN A 50 11.74 1.87 -11.82
C GLN A 50 11.38 3.20 -11.16
N ARG A 51 10.80 3.15 -9.96
CA ARG A 51 10.45 4.35 -9.19
C ARG A 51 11.70 5.12 -8.77
N ASP A 52 12.72 4.43 -8.28
CA ASP A 52 13.98 5.07 -7.88
C ASP A 52 14.71 5.71 -9.07
N ASP A 53 14.68 5.08 -10.24
CA ASP A 53 15.26 5.65 -11.47
C ASP A 53 14.49 6.90 -11.93
N LEU A 54 13.16 6.87 -11.90
CA LEU A 54 12.33 8.04 -12.22
C LEU A 54 12.53 9.19 -11.24
N GLU A 55 12.70 8.90 -9.94
CA GLU A 55 12.99 9.93 -8.93
C GLU A 55 14.34 10.61 -9.19
N ARG A 56 15.38 9.84 -9.54
CA ARG A 56 16.68 10.39 -9.93
C ARG A 56 16.58 11.27 -11.17
N GLU A 57 15.86 10.82 -12.20
CA GLU A 57 15.66 11.61 -13.43
C GLU A 57 14.92 12.92 -13.12
N ASN A 58 13.89 12.87 -12.27
CA ASN A 58 13.14 14.05 -11.87
C ASN A 58 14.03 15.07 -11.15
N GLU A 59 14.89 14.61 -10.24
CA GLU A 59 15.81 15.49 -9.51
C GLU A 59 16.84 16.13 -10.45
N LEU A 60 17.39 15.38 -11.40
CA LEU A 60 18.28 15.93 -12.43
C LEU A 60 17.58 17.00 -13.28
N LEU A 61 16.34 16.75 -13.70
CA LEU A 61 15.53 17.73 -14.43
C LEU A 61 15.23 18.98 -13.59
N ARG A 62 14.96 18.83 -12.30
CA ARG A 62 14.75 19.97 -11.38
C ARG A 62 16.00 20.84 -11.29
N VAL A 63 17.17 20.23 -11.16
CA VAL A 63 18.45 20.94 -11.16
C VAL A 63 18.65 21.70 -12.47
N GLU A 64 18.38 21.07 -13.61
CA GLU A 64 18.54 21.73 -14.91
C GLU A 64 17.54 22.88 -15.11
N ILE A 65 16.28 22.70 -14.70
CA ILE A 65 15.28 23.79 -14.72
C ILE A 65 15.73 24.94 -13.82
N ALA A 66 16.21 24.65 -12.60
CA ALA A 66 16.71 25.67 -11.69
C ALA A 66 17.91 26.41 -12.27
N ARG A 67 18.82 25.69 -12.95
CA ARG A 67 19.94 26.29 -13.67
C ARG A 67 19.47 27.20 -14.80
N LEU A 68 18.55 26.74 -15.65
CA LEU A 68 17.99 27.54 -16.75
C LEU A 68 17.24 28.78 -16.26
N LYS A 69 16.49 28.65 -15.16
CA LYS A 69 15.77 29.75 -14.50
C LYS A 69 16.64 30.58 -13.57
N SER A 70 17.93 30.26 -13.42
CA SER A 70 18.79 30.95 -12.48
C SER A 70 18.87 32.43 -12.82
N VAL A 71 18.92 33.26 -11.78
CA VAL A 71 19.03 34.72 -11.91
C VAL A 71 20.16 35.14 -12.85
N PRO A 72 21.36 34.52 -12.83
CA PRO A 72 22.42 34.83 -13.80
C PRO A 72 21.98 34.66 -15.26
N ASN A 73 21.30 33.56 -15.61
CA ASN A 73 20.83 33.33 -16.98
C ASN A 73 19.74 34.34 -17.39
N LEU A 74 18.87 34.72 -16.46
CA LEU A 74 17.87 35.76 -16.70
C LEU A 74 18.52 37.13 -16.91
N VAL A 75 19.53 37.47 -16.11
CA VAL A 75 20.30 38.72 -16.25
C VAL A 75 21.04 38.74 -17.58
N THR A 76 21.77 37.68 -17.95
CA THR A 76 22.46 37.61 -19.24
C THR A 76 21.50 37.78 -20.43
N ARG A 77 20.29 37.19 -20.36
CA ARG A 77 19.28 37.37 -21.40
C ARG A 77 18.70 38.80 -21.40
N ALA A 78 18.50 39.41 -20.24
CA ALA A 78 18.03 40.78 -20.13
C ALA A 78 19.07 41.77 -20.71
N GLU A 79 20.35 41.57 -20.40
CA GLU A 79 21.46 42.35 -20.97
C GLU A 79 21.53 42.19 -22.49
N ALA A 80 21.37 40.97 -23.02
CA ALA A 80 21.33 40.72 -24.46
C ALA A 80 20.13 41.39 -25.17
N LEU A 81 19.06 41.69 -24.43
CA LEU A 81 17.89 42.44 -24.92
C LEU A 81 18.05 43.96 -24.73
N GLY A 82 19.17 44.43 -24.20
CA GLY A 82 19.47 45.85 -23.98
C GLY A 82 18.94 46.40 -22.65
N PHE A 83 18.51 45.54 -21.72
CA PHE A 83 18.20 45.97 -20.36
C PHE A 83 19.50 46.11 -19.55
N GLU A 84 19.59 47.18 -18.76
CA GLU A 84 20.69 47.40 -17.83
C GLU A 84 20.19 47.35 -16.37
N PRO A 85 21.04 46.94 -15.41
CA PRO A 85 20.72 47.04 -13.99
C PRO A 85 20.38 48.49 -13.61
N VAL A 86 19.22 48.69 -13.00
CA VAL A 86 18.80 50.02 -12.52
C VAL A 86 19.58 50.38 -11.27
N GLU A 87 20.17 51.58 -11.26
CA GLU A 87 20.75 52.16 -10.05
C GLU A 87 19.65 52.76 -9.16
N ALA A 88 19.84 52.69 -7.83
CA ALA A 88 18.89 53.24 -6.86
C ALA A 88 18.57 54.73 -7.08
N SER A 89 19.51 55.49 -7.65
CA SER A 89 19.37 56.89 -8.03
C SER A 89 18.37 57.16 -9.16
N ARG A 90 18.05 56.12 -9.96
CA ARG A 90 17.12 56.19 -11.12
C ARG A 90 15.74 55.60 -10.81
N ILE A 91 15.46 55.20 -9.56
CA ILE A 91 14.17 54.65 -9.15
C ILE A 91 13.23 55.79 -8.72
N GLU A 92 12.12 55.96 -9.44
CA GLU A 92 11.07 56.90 -9.07
C GLU A 92 9.92 56.14 -8.39
N TYR A 93 9.57 56.54 -7.16
CA TYR A 93 8.50 55.92 -6.38
C TYR A 93 7.21 56.72 -6.53
N LEU A 94 6.18 56.09 -7.11
CA LEU A 94 4.84 56.67 -7.19
C LEU A 94 3.96 56.13 -6.03
N ALA A 95 3.60 57.00 -5.09
CA ALA A 95 2.65 56.65 -4.04
C ALA A 95 1.23 56.65 -4.62
N VAL A 96 0.63 55.46 -4.75
CA VAL A 96 -0.75 55.30 -5.21
C VAL A 96 -1.68 55.29 -3.99
N PRO A 97 -2.59 56.29 -3.85
CA PRO A 97 -3.52 56.33 -2.73
C PRO A 97 -4.41 55.07 -2.70
N GLY A 98 -4.50 54.42 -1.54
CA GLY A 98 -5.32 53.21 -1.37
C GLY A 98 -4.68 51.90 -1.85
N PHE A 99 -3.40 51.92 -2.27
CA PHE A 99 -2.69 50.69 -2.63
C PHE A 99 -2.47 49.80 -1.40
N VAL A 100 -3.08 48.61 -1.42
CA VAL A 100 -2.85 47.54 -0.45
C VAL A 100 -2.03 46.45 -1.15
N PRO A 101 -0.75 46.23 -0.77
CA PRO A 101 0.09 45.23 -1.44
C PRO A 101 -0.52 43.83 -1.29
N PRO A 102 -0.45 42.98 -2.35
CA PRO A 102 -0.93 41.60 -2.28
C PRO A 102 -0.18 40.86 -1.16
N ARG A 103 -0.94 40.30 -0.21
CA ARG A 103 -0.38 39.36 0.77
C ARG A 103 -0.24 38.03 0.05
N ILE A 104 0.98 37.50 -0.05
CA ILE A 104 1.20 36.17 -0.62
C ILE A 104 0.77 35.17 0.45
N ASP A 105 -0.49 34.73 0.41
CA ASP A 105 -1.02 33.67 1.27
C ASP A 105 -0.35 32.34 0.87
N THR A 106 0.85 32.12 1.39
CA THR A 106 1.60 30.89 1.19
C THR A 106 1.16 29.91 2.26
N VAL A 107 0.18 29.06 1.97
CA VAL A 107 0.07 27.62 2.31
C VAL A 107 -1.30 27.13 1.81
N ALA A 108 -1.31 26.29 0.78
CA ALA A 108 -2.51 25.52 0.44
C ALA A 108 -2.79 24.53 1.58
N PRO A 109 -4.05 24.40 2.06
CA PRO A 109 -4.39 23.41 3.06
C PRO A 109 -4.05 22.01 2.53
N ILE A 110 -3.29 21.24 3.30
CA ILE A 110 -3.00 19.85 2.98
C ILE A 110 -4.30 19.07 3.21
N THR A 111 -5.04 18.76 2.15
CA THR A 111 -6.18 17.85 2.25
C THR A 111 -5.62 16.44 2.44
N SER A 112 -5.66 15.94 3.67
CA SER A 112 -5.46 14.53 3.96
C SER A 112 -6.59 13.74 3.33
N VAL A 113 -6.37 13.21 2.13
CA VAL A 113 -7.27 12.23 1.52
C VAL A 113 -7.11 10.94 2.33
N SER A 114 -8.01 10.73 3.29
CA SER A 114 -8.17 9.44 3.94
C SER A 114 -8.62 8.47 2.85
N ALA A 115 -7.72 7.61 2.39
CA ALA A 115 -8.07 6.51 1.52
C ALA A 115 -9.10 5.65 2.28
N ALA A 116 -10.36 5.74 1.84
CA ALA A 116 -11.38 4.78 2.24
C ALA A 116 -10.94 3.44 1.65
N ASN A 117 -10.28 2.63 2.49
CA ASN A 117 -10.06 1.22 2.23
C ASN A 117 -11.44 0.53 2.32
N ASP A 118 -12.26 0.71 1.29
CA ASP A 118 -13.54 0.03 1.11
C ASP A 118 -13.28 -1.42 0.68
N ALA A 119 -12.80 -2.20 1.64
CA ALA A 119 -13.01 -3.64 1.81
C ALA A 119 -12.25 -4.05 3.08
N LEU A 120 -12.72 -3.58 4.24
CA LEU A 120 -12.34 -4.15 5.54
C LEU A 120 -12.85 -5.59 5.56
N TYR A 121 -11.99 -6.52 5.19
CA TYR A 121 -12.13 -7.92 5.57
C TYR A 121 -11.92 -7.97 7.08
N ASP A 122 -13.01 -7.81 7.83
CA ASP A 122 -13.03 -7.73 9.30
C ASP A 122 -13.12 -9.11 9.96
N GLU A 123 -13.07 -10.19 9.17
CA GLU A 123 -12.98 -11.54 9.72
C GLU A 123 -11.57 -11.79 10.26
N THR A 124 -11.46 -12.00 11.57
CA THR A 124 -10.19 -12.39 12.18
C THR A 124 -9.88 -13.85 11.87
N PHE A 125 -8.60 -14.21 11.86
CA PHE A 125 -8.17 -15.61 11.73
C PHE A 125 -8.86 -16.51 12.75
N THR A 126 -9.05 -16.02 13.96
CA THR A 126 -9.71 -16.74 15.06
C THR A 126 -11.18 -17.03 14.75
N ASP A 127 -11.90 -16.10 14.11
CA ASP A 127 -13.30 -16.32 13.74
C ASP A 127 -13.44 -17.40 12.67
N TRP A 128 -12.55 -17.41 11.69
CA TRP A 128 -12.50 -18.47 10.69
C TRP A 128 -12.16 -19.83 11.31
N VAL A 129 -11.14 -19.90 12.18
CA VAL A 129 -10.74 -21.15 12.86
C VAL A 129 -11.87 -21.70 13.70
N THR A 130 -12.55 -20.85 14.46
CA THR A 130 -13.67 -21.26 15.34
C THR A 130 -14.80 -21.84 14.50
N ARG A 131 -15.14 -21.20 13.37
CA ARG A 131 -16.15 -21.70 12.42
C ARG A 131 -15.77 -23.06 11.82
N GLN A 132 -14.51 -23.25 11.45
CA GLN A 132 -14.04 -24.54 10.94
C GLN A 132 -14.04 -25.64 12.01
N TRP A 133 -13.71 -25.29 13.26
CA TRP A 133 -13.75 -26.21 14.39
C TRP A 133 -15.18 -26.66 14.73
N GLU A 134 -16.14 -25.74 14.68
CA GLU A 134 -17.55 -26.04 14.87
C GLU A 134 -18.10 -26.93 13.75
N ALA A 135 -17.76 -26.67 12.49
CA ALA A 135 -18.16 -27.51 11.36
C ALA A 135 -17.62 -28.95 11.50
N LEU A 136 -16.37 -29.08 11.95
CA LEU A 136 -15.72 -30.37 12.18
C LEU A 136 -16.37 -31.13 13.33
N THR A 137 -16.60 -30.48 14.47
CA THR A 137 -17.20 -31.11 15.65
C THR A 137 -18.68 -31.46 15.42
N GLY A 138 -19.42 -30.63 14.68
CA GLY A 138 -20.79 -30.90 14.28
C GLY A 138 -20.90 -32.15 13.38
N TRP A 139 -20.02 -32.28 12.39
CA TRP A 139 -19.97 -33.49 11.56
C TRP A 139 -19.60 -34.74 12.36
N ILE A 140 -18.68 -34.64 13.34
CA ILE A 140 -18.34 -35.76 14.24
C ILE A 140 -19.54 -36.19 15.08
N GLN A 141 -20.28 -35.23 15.66
CA GLN A 141 -21.48 -35.55 16.45
C GLN A 141 -22.57 -36.19 15.60
N GLN A 142 -22.76 -35.74 14.36
CA GLN A 142 -23.70 -36.34 13.42
C GLN A 142 -23.28 -37.77 13.00
N ALA A 143 -21.98 -38.05 12.91
CA ALA A 143 -21.45 -39.38 12.59
C ALA A 143 -21.45 -40.35 13.79
N VAL A 144 -21.44 -39.84 15.02
CA VAL A 144 -21.41 -40.63 16.28
C VAL A 144 -22.81 -40.80 16.89
N GLY A 145 -23.74 -39.90 16.58
CA GLY A 145 -25.10 -39.86 17.15
C GLY A 145 -26.23 -40.46 16.29
N GLY A 146 -25.90 -41.18 15.21
CA GLY A 146 -26.84 -41.88 14.32
C GLY A 146 -26.68 -43.39 14.35
#